data_AF-A0A7S7RQ64-F1
#
_entry.id   AF-A0A7S7RQ64-F1
#
_cell.length_a   1.000
_cell.length_b   1.000
_cell.length_c   1.000
_cell.angle_alpha   90.00
_cell.angle_beta   90.00
_cell.angle_gamma   90.00
#
_symmetry.space_group_name_H-M   'P 1'
#
loop_
_entity.id
_entity.type
_entity.pdbx_description
1 polymer ?
#
loop_
_entity_poly.entity_id
_entity_poly.type
_entity_poly.pdbx_seq_one_letter_code
_entity_poly.pdbx_strand_id
1 'polypeptide(L)'
;MSDKYEVITYEDVIVFNYSLPGEDVEEQINREVTLVWEDTLEKFFEAYKPEKAYKINSFEKEKEKNKFISDVENETEKIIDEVDEEIGRKMKFAFDYTSPTHED
;
A
#
# COMPACT_ATOMS: atom_id res chain seq x y z
N MET A 1 32.22 13.09 -12.39
CA MET A 1 31.16 13.25 -11.38
C MET A 1 30.46 11.91 -11.35
N SER A 2 30.58 11.16 -10.26
CA SER A 2 29.84 9.92 -10.09
C SER A 2 28.46 10.31 -9.59
N ASP A 3 27.55 10.61 -10.51
CA ASP A 3 26.12 10.70 -10.21
C ASP A 3 25.71 9.34 -9.64
N LYS A 4 25.64 9.25 -8.31
CA LYS A 4 25.10 8.10 -7.61
C LYS A 4 23.59 8.17 -7.80
N TYR A 5 22.98 7.04 -8.11
CA TYR A 5 21.55 6.97 -8.31
C TYR A 5 20.89 6.88 -6.94
N GLU A 6 20.28 7.96 -6.49
CA GLU A 6 19.61 8.02 -5.20
C GLU A 6 18.10 7.84 -5.40
N VAL A 7 17.49 7.14 -4.46
CA VAL A 7 16.03 7.05 -4.35
C VAL A 7 15.66 7.08 -2.88
N ILE A 8 14.57 7.76 -2.58
CA ILE A 8 14.05 7.87 -1.23
C ILE A 8 12.90 6.87 -1.14
N THR A 9 12.86 6.06 -0.09
CA THR A 9 11.71 5.23 0.25
C THR A 9 11.16 5.68 1.57
N TYR A 10 9.86 5.56 1.76
CA TYR A 10 9.21 5.89 3.01
C TYR A 10 8.13 4.87 3.31
N GLU A 11 7.97 4.59 4.60
CA GLU A 11 6.91 3.72 5.08
C GLU A 11 5.63 4.55 5.23
N ASP A 12 4.55 4.05 4.66
CA ASP A 12 3.24 4.67 4.78
C ASP A 12 2.16 3.63 5.08
N VAL A 13 1.10 4.07 5.76
CA VAL A 13 -0.07 3.23 6.02
C VAL A 13 -1.16 3.63 5.05
N ILE A 14 -1.46 2.75 4.09
CA ILE A 14 -2.63 2.93 3.22
C ILE A 14 -3.85 2.37 3.94
N VAL A 15 -4.89 3.21 4.05
CA VAL A 15 -6.18 2.85 4.62
C VAL A 15 -7.13 2.51 3.47
N PHE A 16 -7.44 1.23 3.32
CA PHE A 16 -8.41 0.72 2.36
C PHE A 16 -9.79 0.74 3.00
N ASN A 17 -10.68 1.58 2.49
CA ASN A 17 -12.06 1.66 2.95
C ASN A 17 -12.93 0.80 2.04
N TYR A 18 -13.73 -0.09 2.60
CA TYR A 18 -14.67 -0.93 1.84
C TYR A 18 -15.95 -1.15 2.62
N SER A 19 -17.04 -1.35 1.88
CA SER A 19 -18.37 -1.63 2.45
C SER A 19 -18.82 -3.03 2.00
N LEU A 20 -19.25 -3.87 2.94
CA LEU A 20 -19.85 -5.16 2.61
C LEU A 20 -21.33 -4.98 2.21
N PRO A 21 -21.82 -5.77 1.23
CA PRO A 21 -23.23 -5.73 0.86
C PRO A 21 -24.10 -6.19 2.04
N GLY A 22 -24.94 -5.28 2.56
CA GLY A 22 -25.80 -5.55 3.71
C GLY A 22 -25.34 -4.88 5.02
N GLU A 23 -24.16 -4.27 5.05
CA GLU A 23 -23.70 -3.40 6.14
C GLU A 23 -23.71 -1.94 5.71
N ASP A 24 -24.25 -1.07 6.57
CA ASP A 24 -24.24 0.40 6.40
C ASP A 24 -22.94 1.02 6.97
N VAL A 25 -21.98 0.18 7.39
CA VAL A 25 -20.73 0.59 8.02
C VAL A 25 -19.56 0.29 7.09
N GLU A 26 -18.75 1.32 6.83
CA GLU A 26 -17.50 1.17 6.08
C GLU A 26 -16.43 0.53 6.99
N GLU A 27 -15.94 -0.65 6.60
CA GLU A 27 -14.79 -1.27 7.24
C GLU A 27 -13.49 -0.69 6.68
N GLN A 28 -12.45 -0.69 7.51
CA GLN A 28 -11.13 -0.14 7.17
C GLN A 28 -10.07 -1.22 7.35
N ILE A 29 -9.30 -1.48 6.28
CA ILE A 29 -8.09 -2.29 6.34
C ILE A 29 -6.89 -1.35 6.25
N ASN A 30 -6.05 -1.37 7.29
CA ASN A 30 -4.80 -0.62 7.31
C ASN A 30 -3.68 -1.56 6.87
N ARG A 31 -2.92 -1.19 5.84
CA ARG A 31 -1.70 -1.90 5.45
C ARG A 31 -0.52 -0.95 5.37
N GLU A 32 0.56 -1.38 6.00
CA GLU A 32 1.86 -0.75 5.91
C GLU A 32 2.47 -1.11 4.54
N VAL A 33 2.81 -0.08 3.76
CA VAL A 33 3.46 -0.21 2.45
C VAL A 33 4.72 0.63 2.44
N THR A 34 5.71 0.19 1.66
CA THR A 34 6.86 1.02 1.35
C THR A 34 6.62 1.71 0.02
N LEU A 35 6.71 3.03 -0.02
CA LEU A 35 6.54 3.81 -1.23
C LEU A 35 7.88 4.41 -1.68
N VAL A 36 8.02 4.55 -2.99
CA VAL A 36 9.19 5.18 -3.61
C VAL A 36 8.89 6.65 -3.88
N TRP A 37 9.85 7.51 -3.53
CA TRP A 37 9.86 8.91 -3.90
C TRP A 37 11.00 9.19 -4.87
N GLU A 38 10.63 9.59 -6.09
CA GLU A 38 11.56 9.84 -7.20
C GLU A 38 12.00 11.30 -7.32
N ASP A 39 11.38 12.21 -6.57
CA ASP A 39 11.64 13.65 -6.60
C ASP A 39 12.64 14.05 -5.48
N THR A 40 12.70 15.32 -5.10
CA THR A 40 13.63 15.79 -4.06
C THR A 40 13.14 15.54 -2.63
N LEU A 41 14.09 15.44 -1.68
CA LEU A 41 13.81 15.41 -0.24
C LEU A 41 13.01 16.62 0.22
N GLU A 42 13.26 17.80 -0.35
CA GLU A 42 12.53 19.03 0.01
C GLU A 42 11.03 18.88 -0.26
N LYS A 43 10.66 18.40 -1.46
CA LYS A 43 9.24 18.13 -1.77
C LYS A 43 8.66 17.00 -0.94
N PHE A 44 9.48 16.00 -0.58
CA PHE A 44 9.06 14.94 0.31
C PHE A 44 8.66 15.49 1.69
N PHE A 45 9.48 16.38 2.27
CA PHE A 45 9.18 17.02 3.55
C PHE A 45 7.98 17.98 3.48
N GLU A 46 7.79 18.67 2.36
CA GLU A 46 6.59 19.49 2.13
C GLU A 46 5.32 18.64 2.06
N ALA A 47 5.37 17.48 1.39
CA ALA A 47 4.23 16.59 1.22
C ALA A 47 3.88 15.80 2.49
N TYR A 48 4.88 15.28 3.19
CA TYR A 48 4.66 14.29 4.25
C TYR A 48 5.03 14.74 5.67
N LYS A 49 5.52 15.98 5.84
CA LYS A 49 6.13 16.49 7.09
C LYS A 49 7.32 15.62 7.55
N PRO A 50 8.24 16.15 8.37
CA PRO A 50 9.42 15.41 8.83
C PRO A 50 9.13 14.24 9.81
N GLU A 51 7.87 13.89 10.05
CA GLU A 51 7.48 12.84 10.99
C GLU A 51 7.45 11.43 10.38
N LYS A 52 7.46 11.29 9.05
CA LYS A 52 7.49 9.95 8.41
C LYS A 52 8.89 9.36 8.38
N ALA A 53 8.99 8.07 8.68
CA ALA A 53 10.22 7.30 8.54
C ALA A 53 10.56 7.17 7.04
N TYR A 54 11.66 7.79 6.63
CA TYR A 54 12.20 7.69 5.28
C TYR A 54 13.62 7.14 5.30
N LYS A 55 14.00 6.50 4.19
CA LYS A 55 15.30 5.90 3.98
C LYS A 55 15.81 6.28 2.60
N ILE A 56 17.04 6.77 2.55
CA ILE A 56 17.71 7.11 1.30
C ILE A 56 18.55 5.90 0.90
N ASN A 57 18.24 5.33 -0.26
CA ASN A 57 19.01 4.25 -0.85
C ASN A 57 19.81 4.79 -2.04
N SER A 58 21.13 4.72 -1.93
CA SER A 58 22.07 5.20 -2.95
C SER A 58 22.70 4.01 -3.68
N PHE A 59 22.58 3.99 -5.00
CA PHE A 59 23.03 2.91 -5.88
C PHE A 59 24.19 3.35 -6.76
N GLU A 60 25.06 2.39 -7.09
CA GLU A 60 26.18 2.62 -8.01
C GLU A 60 25.74 2.63 -9.48
N LYS A 61 24.64 1.95 -9.81
CA LYS A 61 24.11 1.82 -11.17
C LYS A 61 22.62 2.10 -11.25
N GLU A 62 22.19 2.72 -12.34
CA GLU A 62 20.78 2.98 -12.63
C GLU A 62 19.94 1.69 -12.64
N LYS A 63 20.50 0.60 -13.18
CA LYS A 63 19.83 -0.70 -13.23
C LYS A 63 19.50 -1.24 -11.83
N GLU A 64 20.34 -0.97 -10.84
CA GLU A 64 20.11 -1.40 -9.46
C GLU A 64 19.01 -0.55 -8.81
N LYS A 65 19.03 0.77 -9.04
CA LYS A 65 17.94 1.67 -8.66
C LYS A 65 16.61 1.20 -9.28
N ASN A 66 16.55 1.02 -10.60
CA ASN A 66 15.32 0.60 -11.29
C ASN A 66 14.82 -0.76 -10.81
N LYS A 67 15.73 -1.71 -10.54
CA LYS A 67 15.35 -3.00 -9.98
C LYS A 67 14.74 -2.83 -8.59
N PHE A 68 15.35 -2.00 -7.74
CA PHE A 68 14.84 -1.74 -6.40
C PHE A 68 13.47 -1.06 -6.41
N ILE A 69 13.27 -0.06 -7.27
CA ILE A 69 11.97 0.60 -7.46
C ILE A 69 10.91 -0.44 -7.84
N SER A 70 11.22 -1.28 -8.84
CA SER A 70 10.32 -2.32 -9.30
C SER A 70 10.03 -3.38 -8.22
N ASP A 71 10.97 -3.68 -7.34
CA ASP A 71 10.78 -4.61 -6.21
C ASP A 71 9.78 -4.03 -5.19
N VAL A 72 9.92 -2.75 -4.86
CA VAL A 72 9.02 -2.01 -3.96
C VAL A 72 7.61 -1.89 -4.55
N GLU A 73 7.50 -1.58 -5.84
CA GLU A 73 6.21 -1.53 -6.55
C GLU A 73 5.52 -2.91 -6.56
N ASN A 74 6.28 -3.99 -6.79
CA ASN A 74 5.76 -5.35 -6.78
C ASN A 74 5.27 -5.78 -5.39
N GLU A 75 6.01 -5.43 -4.33
CA GLU A 75 5.56 -5.66 -2.95
C GLU A 75 4.27 -4.90 -2.64
N THR A 76 4.18 -3.64 -3.07
CA THR A 76 2.96 -2.83 -2.93
C THR A 76 1.78 -3.44 -3.69
N GLU A 77 1.99 -3.90 -4.93
CA GLU A 77 0.97 -4.58 -5.73
C GLU A 77 0.46 -5.85 -5.05
N LYS A 78 1.35 -6.66 -4.48
CA LYS A 78 0.95 -7.86 -3.72
C LYS A 78 0.08 -7.52 -2.52
N ILE A 79 0.42 -6.46 -1.78
CA ILE A 79 -0.38 -6.02 -0.63
C ILE A 79 -1.78 -5.62 -1.09
N ILE A 80 -1.89 -4.91 -2.22
CA ILE A 80 -3.19 -4.54 -2.80
C ILE A 80 -3.98 -5.80 -3.19
N ASP A 81 -3.35 -6.76 -3.85
CA ASP A 81 -3.99 -8.02 -4.27
C ASP A 81 -4.46 -8.85 -3.06
N GLU A 82 -3.66 -8.91 -1.99
CA GLU A 82 -4.03 -9.57 -0.74
C GLU A 82 -5.23 -8.89 -0.05
N VAL A 83 -5.27 -7.56 -0.06
CA VAL A 83 -6.41 -6.78 0.46
C VAL A 83 -7.65 -7.02 -0.39
N ASP A 84 -7.53 -7.02 -1.72
CA ASP A 84 -8.66 -7.30 -2.62
C ASP A 84 -9.19 -8.72 -2.43
N GLU A 85 -8.31 -9.73 -2.30
CA GLU A 85 -8.72 -11.10 -2.01
C GLU A 85 -9.40 -11.23 -0.63
N GLU A 86 -8.91 -10.52 0.39
CA GLU A 86 -9.54 -10.47 1.71
C GLU A 86 -10.94 -9.87 1.65
N ILE A 87 -11.10 -8.72 0.98
CA ILE A 87 -12.39 -8.07 0.77
C ILE A 87 -13.32 -8.98 -0.04
N GLY A 88 -12.83 -9.56 -1.13
CA GLY A 88 -13.58 -10.48 -1.99
C GLY A 88 -14.06 -11.73 -1.24
N ARG A 89 -13.21 -12.31 -0.37
CA ARG A 89 -13.62 -13.39 0.54
C ARG A 89 -14.71 -12.93 1.50
N LYS A 90 -14.55 -11.78 2.16
CA LYS A 90 -15.59 -11.23 3.06
C LYS A 90 -16.91 -10.99 2.33
N MET A 91 -16.89 -10.42 1.12
CA MET A 91 -18.10 -10.22 0.30
C MET A 91 -18.76 -11.54 -0.08
N LYS A 92 -17.98 -12.56 -0.47
CA LYS A 92 -18.51 -13.89 -0.82
C LYS A 92 -19.18 -14.57 0.38
N PHE A 93 -18.59 -14.48 1.57
CA PHE A 93 -19.20 -15.00 2.79
C PHE A 93 -20.42 -14.20 3.24
N ALA A 94 -20.42 -12.87 3.11
CA ALA A 94 -21.60 -12.05 3.37
C ALA A 94 -22.78 -12.41 2.45
N PHE A 95 -22.50 -12.73 1.18
CA PHE A 95 -23.51 -13.18 0.22
C PHE A 95 -24.04 -14.60 0.53
N ASP A 96 -23.17 -15.53 0.94
CA ASP A 96 -23.57 -16.90 1.30
C ASP A 96 -24.30 -16.97 2.67
N TYR A 97 -24.05 -15.99 3.56
CA TYR A 97 -24.71 -15.85 4.86
C TYR A 97 -26.02 -15.05 4.81
N THR A 98 -26.79 -15.16 3.72
CA THR A 98 -28.24 -14.94 3.76
C THR A 98 -28.94 -16.28 3.90
N SER A 99 -28.60 -17.06 4.94
CA SER A 99 -29.51 -18.11 5.37
C SER A 99 -30.80 -17.44 5.82
N PRO A 100 -31.98 -17.80 5.26
CA PRO A 100 -33.23 -17.37 5.84
C PRO A 100 -33.22 -17.86 7.27
N THR A 101 -33.21 -16.93 8.23
CA THR A 101 -33.56 -17.26 9.60
C THR A 101 -34.93 -17.92 9.49
N HIS A 102 -34.99 -19.23 9.69
CA HIS A 102 -36.24 -19.97 9.76
C HIS A 102 -36.98 -19.36 10.95
N GLU A 103 -37.92 -18.46 10.67
CA GLU A 103 -38.91 -17.99 11.64
C GLU A 103 -39.79 -19.19 12.00
N ASP A 104 -39.72 -19.57 13.28
CA ASP A 104 -40.56 -20.47 14.11
C ASP A 104 -41.29 -21.67 13.44
#